data_AF-A0A353VRB6-F1
#
_entry.id   AF-A0A353VRB6-F1
#
_cell.length_a   1.000
_cell.length_b   1.000
_cell.length_c   1.000
_cell.angle_alpha   90.00
_cell.angle_beta   90.00
_cell.angle_gamma   90.00
#
_symmetry.space_group_name_H-M   'P 1'
#
loop_
_entity.id
_entity.type
_entity.pdbx_description
1 polymer ?
#
loop_
_entity_poly.entity_id
_entity_poly.type
_entity_poly.pdbx_seq_one_letter_code
_entity_poly.pdbx_strand_id
1 'polypeptide(L)' 'HFVCPIASIYAIEFLQKHLPENTTLWTAAVDEELTSHSYIVPGLGDAGDLAFGAKL' A
#
# COMPACT_ATOMS: atom_id res chain seq x y z
N HIS A 1 -8.82 0.11 12.16
CA HIS A 1 -9.43 -0.01 10.83
C HIS A 1 -8.65 0.85 9.85
N PHE A 2 -8.10 0.24 8.78
CA PHE A 2 -7.34 0.92 7.73
C PHE A 2 -7.95 0.60 6.38
N VAL A 3 -7.91 1.56 5.45
CA VAL A 3 -8.32 1.35 4.07
C VAL A 3 -7.27 1.94 3.13
N CYS A 4 -6.86 1.18 2.13
CA CYS A 4 -5.98 1.66 1.06
C CYS A 4 -6.31 0.96 -0.27
N PRO A 5 -6.10 1.61 -1.43
CA PRO A 5 -6.33 0.97 -2.72
C PRO A 5 -5.42 -0.25 -2.96
N ILE A 6 -4.13 -0.13 -2.64
CA ILE A 6 -3.12 -1.17 -2.84
C ILE A 6 -2.28 -1.29 -1.56
N ALA A 7 -1.96 -2.51 -1.14
CA ALA A 7 -1.01 -2.80 -0.07
C ALA A 7 0.08 -3.76 -0.58
N SER A 8 1.29 -3.68 -0.03
CA SER A 8 2.30 -4.71 -0.27
C SER A 8 2.18 -5.85 0.73
N ILE A 9 2.64 -7.04 0.37
CA ILE A 9 2.68 -8.19 1.30
C ILE A 9 3.52 -7.88 2.54
N TYR A 10 4.65 -7.17 2.37
CA TYR A 10 5.49 -6.70 3.47
C TYR A 10 4.75 -5.78 4.44
N ALA A 11 3.86 -4.92 3.93
CA ALA A 11 3.05 -4.06 4.79
C ALA A 11 2.05 -4.89 5.60
N ILE A 12 1.42 -5.89 5.00
CA ILE A 12 0.46 -6.78 5.70
C ILE A 12 1.17 -7.53 6.83
N GLU A 13 2.32 -8.15 6.55
CA GLU A 13 3.11 -8.87 7.56
C GLU A 13 3.56 -7.94 8.70
N PHE A 14 4.01 -6.74 8.34
CA PHE A 14 4.39 -5.74 9.33
C PHE A 14 3.21 -5.34 10.22
N LEU A 15 2.04 -5.09 9.64
CA LEU A 15 0.84 -4.71 10.39
C LEU A 15 0.38 -5.85 11.30
N GLN A 16 0.38 -7.10 10.82
CA GLN A 16 0.02 -8.28 11.60
C GLN A 16 0.92 -8.46 12.84
N LYS A 17 2.21 -8.15 12.73
CA LYS A 17 3.16 -8.27 13.85
C LYS A 17 3.01 -7.16 14.90
N HIS A 18 2.60 -5.97 14.49
CA HIS A 18 2.68 -4.77 15.34
C HIS A 18 1.33 -4.21 15.79
N LEU A 19 0.21 -4.64 15.17
CA LEU A 19 -1.11 -4.14 15.50
C LEU A 19 -1.96 -5.16 16.27
N PRO A 20 -2.95 -4.69 17.06
CA PRO A 20 -3.89 -5.57 17.75
C PRO A 20 -4.67 -6.49 16.81
N GLU A 21 -5.01 -7.70 17.27
CA GLU A 21 -5.75 -8.71 16.50
C GLU A 21 -7.11 -8.24 15.96
N ASN A 22 -7.75 -7.28 16.65
CA ASN A 22 -9.02 -6.70 16.22
C ASN A 22 -8.86 -5.59 15.15
N THR A 23 -7.69 -5.48 14.54
CA THR A 23 -7.45 -4.55 13.44
C THR A 23 -7.90 -5.14 12.11
N THR A 24 -8.78 -4.43 11.40
CA THR A 24 -9.12 -4.75 10.01
C THR A 24 -8.37 -3.85 9.04
N LEU A 25 -7.77 -4.45 8.02
CA LEU A 25 -7.26 -3.79 6.81
C LEU A 25 -8.19 -4.16 5.65
N TRP A 26 -8.72 -3.15 4.96
CA TRP A 26 -9.40 -3.31 3.68
C TRP A 26 -8.51 -2.79 2.57
N THR A 27 -8.23 -3.63 1.58
CA THR A 27 -7.47 -3.24 0.40
C THR A 27 -8.04 -3.88 -0.85
N ALA A 28 -7.92 -3.19 -1.99
CA ALA A 28 -8.46 -3.68 -3.25
C ALA A 28 -7.47 -4.58 -4.00
N ALA A 29 -6.17 -4.38 -3.78
CA ALA A 29 -5.11 -5.20 -4.35
C ALA A 29 -3.97 -5.43 -3.34
N VAL A 30 -3.35 -6.60 -3.44
CA VAL A 30 -2.15 -6.94 -2.67
C VAL A 30 -1.06 -7.29 -3.66
N ASP A 31 0.05 -6.58 -3.58
CA ASP A 31 1.20 -6.71 -4.47
C ASP A 31 2.40 -7.27 -3.71
N GLU A 32 3.22 -8.08 -4.37
CA GLU A 32 4.23 -8.92 -3.71
C GLU A 32 5.58 -8.22 -3.53
N GLU A 33 5.90 -7.28 -4.41
CA GLU A 33 7.25 -6.74 -4.53
C GLU A 33 7.32 -5.25 -4.20
N LEU A 34 8.49 -4.83 -3.75
CA LEU A 34 8.86 -3.43 -3.63
C LEU A 34 10.10 -3.18 -4.49
N THR A 35 10.17 -2.01 -5.15
CA THR A 35 11.41 -1.56 -5.77
C THR A 35 12.46 -1.19 -4.71
N SER A 36 13.71 -0.94 -5.13
CA SER A 36 14.77 -0.41 -4.25
C SER A 36 14.46 0.96 -3.64
N HIS A 37 13.50 1.68 -4.20
CA HIS A 37 13.00 2.97 -3.69
C HIS A 37 11.70 2.81 -2.90
N SER A 38 11.32 1.59 -2.53
CA SER A 38 10.12 1.26 -1.74
C SER A 38 8.78 1.59 -2.43
N TYR A 39 8.74 1.64 -3.76
CA TYR A 39 7.48 1.64 -4.50
C TYR A 39 6.92 0.23 -4.61
N ILE A 40 5.61 0.10 -4.49
CA ILE A 40 4.88 -1.16 -4.71
C ILE A 40 4.96 -1.57 -6.19
N VAL A 41 5.19 -2.85 -6.46
CA VAL A 41 5.28 -3.43 -7.80
C VAL A 41 4.24 -4.57 -7.96
N PRO A 42 3.38 -4.52 -8.99
CA PRO A 42 3.29 -3.50 -10.05
C PRO A 42 2.86 -2.10 -9.56
N GLY A 43 2.08 -2.03 -8.47
CA GLY A 43 1.66 -0.78 -7.84
C GLY A 43 0.94 0.20 -8.77
N LEU A 44 0.94 1.47 -8.38
CA LEU A 44 0.34 2.56 -9.16
C LEU A 44 1.30 3.74 -9.42
N GLY A 45 2.53 3.68 -8.90
CA GLY A 45 3.44 4.83 -8.87
C GLY A 45 3.15 5.77 -7.70
N ASP A 46 3.43 7.07 -7.87
CA ASP A 46 3.16 8.08 -6.85
C ASP A 46 1.68 8.47 -6.84
N ALA A 47 0.97 8.01 -5.81
CA ALA A 47 -0.47 8.27 -5.64
C ALA A 47 -0.80 9.76 -5.51
N GLY A 48 0.09 10.54 -4.87
CA GLY A 48 -0.10 11.97 -4.64
C GLY A 48 0.03 12.75 -5.94
N ASP A 49 1.08 12.48 -6.71
CA ASP A 49 1.28 13.10 -8.02
C ASP A 49 0.17 12.71 -9.01
N LEU A 50 -0.30 11.46 -9.00
CA LEU A 50 -1.42 11.06 -9.85
C LEU A 50 -2.74 11.74 -9.47
N ALA A 51 -2.98 11.96 -8.17
CA ALA A 51 -4.20 12.60 -7.71
C ALA A 51 -4.19 14.13 -7.93
N PHE A 52 -3.05 14.78 -7.63
CA PHE A 52 -2.96 16.24 -7.46
C PHE A 52 -1.81 16.90 -8.21
N GLY A 53 -0.93 16.12 -8.84
CA GLY A 53 0.18 16.64 -9.63
C GLY A 53 -0.30 17.49 -10.81
N ALA A 54 0.63 18.25 -11.38
CA ALA A 54 0.35 19.12 -12.51
C ALA A 54 -0.27 18.31 -13.66
N LYS A 55 -1.46 18.73 -14.08
CA LYS A 55 -2.17 18.13 -15.21
C LYS A 55 -1.86 18.96 -16.46
N LEU A 56 -1.48 18.29 -17.53
CA LEU A 56 -1.32 18.90 -18.86
C LEU A 56 -2.67 19.31 -19.43
#